data_AF-D7C2J0-F1
#
_entry.id   AF-D7C2J0-F1
#
_cell.length_a   1.000
_cell.length_b   1.000
_cell.length_c   1.000
_cell.angle_alpha   90.00
_cell.angle_beta   90.00
_cell.angle_gamma   90.00
#
_symmetry.space_group_name_H-M   'P 1'
#
loop_
_entity.id
_entity.type
_entity.pdbx_description
1 polymer ?
#
loop_
_entity_poly.entity_id
_entity_poly.type
_entity_poly.pdbx_seq_one_letter_code
_entity_poly.pdbx_strand_id
1 'polypeptide(L)'
;MGDATQHTLREFAEVLVRLGIATEEQAAVGLAEAAGIGMDLDEDFDNPDELTFLVGECGIGFQTPEKVLGYLEDGYAELLLDAAACSGGSVVVDDVELVKDEDGEEYLHFRRNGRSIWHPAEHLSDSTRYMDWNTAFDAIGDLVPGNDDPRGFYQLDEDSYDAWWLLLTPEQAKDLKEFGLPMPVDLGNWVRDEMPTGEPGTLAWYMEDDRLHASEESRRFLDEWLTSMDAALDRWRTAHLPDDFPFDYSPDSLLVLERLVLDRFDGPASLEAAAGDGDEFYAGAVRYVGETALRMWPCRWTYRHSDDRLMVFTNEPMVCPNAPGRFAWEVSPRYALHTLVRDRTPHSLREYLSTVENAVDSYHKVLRARTRGR
;
A
#
# COMPACT_ATOMS: atom_id res chain seq x y z
N MET A 1 27.35 11.27 -33.10
CA MET A 1 26.42 12.41 -32.95
C MET A 1 25.26 12.09 -33.86
N GLY A 2 24.22 11.44 -33.31
CA GLY A 2 22.94 11.37 -34.02
C GLY A 2 22.35 12.76 -34.07
N ASP A 3 21.61 13.08 -35.14
CA ASP A 3 20.74 14.26 -35.19
C ASP A 3 19.91 14.27 -33.91
N ALA A 4 20.13 15.26 -33.04
CA ALA A 4 19.16 15.56 -32.01
C ALA A 4 17.94 16.10 -32.75
N THR A 5 16.82 15.40 -32.66
CA THR A 5 15.56 15.89 -33.21
C THR A 5 15.29 17.23 -32.54
N GLN A 6 15.30 18.30 -33.33
CA GLN A 6 14.93 19.64 -32.92
C GLN A 6 13.45 19.63 -32.56
N HIS A 7 13.13 20.09 -31.35
CA HIS A 7 11.77 20.10 -30.82
C HIS A 7 11.47 21.46 -30.21
N THR A 8 10.32 22.04 -30.56
CA THR A 8 9.89 23.36 -30.05
C THR A 8 8.80 23.22 -28.98
N LEU A 9 8.57 24.28 -28.18
CA LEU A 9 7.45 24.30 -27.23
C LEU A 9 6.09 24.18 -27.92
N ARG A 10 5.95 24.77 -29.12
CA ARG A 10 4.73 24.64 -29.91
C ARG A 10 4.49 23.18 -30.33
N GLU A 11 5.50 22.50 -30.83
CA GLU A 11 5.40 21.09 -31.20
C GLU A 11 5.05 20.22 -30.00
N PHE A 12 5.68 20.47 -28.84
CA PHE A 12 5.35 19.76 -27.61
C PHE A 12 3.89 19.95 -27.21
N ALA A 13 3.37 21.18 -27.25
CA ALA A 13 1.96 21.48 -27.00
C ALA A 13 1.02 20.74 -27.98
N GLU A 14 1.37 20.72 -29.27
CA GLU A 14 0.63 19.97 -30.29
C GLU A 14 0.62 18.46 -30.02
N VAL A 15 1.74 17.91 -29.52
CA VAL A 15 1.82 16.51 -29.10
C VAL A 15 0.93 16.25 -27.88
N LEU A 16 0.94 17.11 -26.86
CA LEU A 16 0.07 16.98 -25.69
C LEU A 16 -1.41 16.93 -26.09
N VAL A 17 -1.83 17.79 -27.02
CA VAL A 17 -3.20 17.80 -27.56
C VAL A 17 -3.48 16.54 -28.38
N ARG A 18 -2.57 16.17 -29.29
CA ARG A 18 -2.72 14.99 -30.15
C ARG A 18 -2.85 13.69 -29.35
N LEU A 19 -2.12 13.58 -28.25
CA LEU A 19 -2.15 12.43 -27.34
C LEU A 19 -3.34 12.46 -26.37
N GLY A 20 -4.14 13.52 -26.38
CA GLY A 20 -5.28 13.69 -25.47
C GLY A 20 -4.89 13.95 -24.02
N ILE A 21 -3.65 14.41 -23.77
CA ILE A 21 -3.15 14.78 -22.44
C ILE A 21 -3.67 16.17 -22.07
N ALA A 22 -3.72 17.08 -23.04
CA ALA A 22 -4.26 18.43 -22.90
C ALA A 22 -5.40 18.69 -23.90
N THR A 23 -6.30 19.60 -23.56
CA THR A 23 -7.23 20.19 -24.53
C THR A 23 -6.54 21.30 -25.33
N GLU A 24 -7.10 21.66 -26.49
CA GLU A 24 -6.62 22.81 -27.28
C GLU A 24 -6.63 24.12 -26.46
N GLU A 25 -7.62 24.29 -25.57
CA GLU A 25 -7.73 25.45 -24.70
C GLU A 25 -6.60 25.49 -23.66
N GLN A 26 -6.34 24.37 -22.98
CA GLN A 26 -5.23 24.25 -22.02
C GLN A 26 -3.88 24.52 -22.67
N ALA A 27 -3.62 23.91 -23.83
CA ALA A 27 -2.39 24.13 -24.58
C ALA A 27 -2.23 25.60 -25.02
N ALA A 28 -3.32 26.23 -25.46
CA ALA A 28 -3.29 27.64 -25.85
C ALA A 28 -3.02 28.58 -24.66
N VAL A 29 -3.57 28.28 -23.47
CA VAL A 29 -3.27 29.02 -22.24
C VAL A 29 -1.78 28.88 -21.89
N GLY A 30 -1.26 27.66 -21.85
CA GLY A 30 0.15 27.42 -21.52
C GLY A 30 1.11 28.13 -22.47
N LEU A 31 0.86 28.07 -23.79
CA LEU A 31 1.67 28.78 -24.78
C LEU A 31 1.58 30.31 -24.64
N ALA A 32 0.42 30.83 -24.26
CA ALA A 32 0.24 32.27 -24.05
C ALA A 32 1.03 32.77 -22.83
N GLU A 33 1.06 32.00 -21.73
CA GLU A 33 1.83 32.33 -20.53
C GLU A 33 3.34 32.23 -20.79
N ALA A 34 3.80 31.18 -21.47
CA ALA A 34 5.19 31.04 -21.91
C ALA A 34 5.66 32.22 -22.78
N ALA A 35 4.86 32.61 -23.77
CA ALA A 35 5.15 33.80 -24.58
C ALA A 35 5.11 35.10 -23.76
N GLY A 36 4.24 35.19 -22.76
CA GLY A 36 4.09 36.32 -21.87
C GLY A 36 5.35 36.64 -21.06
N ILE A 37 6.13 35.61 -20.71
CA ILE A 37 7.42 35.74 -20.02
C ILE A 37 8.63 35.82 -20.99
N GLY A 38 8.38 35.78 -22.29
CA GLY A 38 9.38 35.98 -23.33
C GLY A 38 10.08 34.71 -23.83
N MET A 39 9.51 33.52 -23.61
CA MET A 39 9.99 32.29 -24.26
C MET A 39 9.70 32.34 -25.77
N ASP A 40 10.66 31.92 -26.60
CA ASP A 40 10.43 31.75 -28.05
C ASP A 40 9.80 30.37 -28.29
N LEU A 41 8.53 30.37 -28.70
CA LEU A 41 7.76 29.14 -28.86
C LEU A 41 8.17 28.31 -30.08
N ASP A 42 8.92 28.91 -31.01
CA ASP A 42 9.30 28.34 -32.30
C ASP A 42 10.83 28.08 -32.39
N GLU A 43 11.58 28.37 -31.32
CA GLU A 43 12.98 27.95 -31.13
C GLU A 43 13.03 26.57 -30.43
N ASP A 44 14.15 25.86 -30.61
CA ASP A 44 14.40 24.64 -29.85
C ASP A 44 14.45 24.97 -28.35
N PHE A 45 13.77 24.18 -27.51
CA PHE A 45 13.93 24.37 -26.08
C PHE A 45 15.35 23.95 -25.65
N ASP A 46 15.97 24.75 -24.77
CA ASP A 46 17.34 24.51 -24.31
C ASP A 46 17.41 23.53 -23.13
N ASN A 47 16.30 23.35 -22.41
CA ASN A 47 16.23 22.59 -21.15
C ASN A 47 14.82 22.02 -20.89
N PRO A 48 14.68 20.78 -20.37
CA PRO A 48 13.42 20.24 -19.88
C PRO A 48 12.57 21.14 -18.96
N ASP A 49 13.17 22.09 -18.24
CA ASP A 49 12.45 23.05 -17.39
C ASP A 49 11.41 23.89 -18.18
N GLU A 50 11.65 24.15 -19.46
CA GLU A 50 10.67 24.85 -20.30
C GLU A 50 9.45 23.99 -20.61
N LEU A 51 9.65 22.66 -20.70
CA LEU A 51 8.56 21.69 -20.90
C LEU A 51 7.72 21.54 -19.64
N THR A 52 8.35 21.46 -18.47
CA THR A 52 7.64 21.36 -17.18
C THR A 52 6.92 22.66 -16.84
N PHE A 53 7.50 23.82 -17.17
CA PHE A 53 6.82 25.11 -17.11
C PHE A 53 5.53 25.09 -17.94
N LEU A 54 5.61 24.66 -19.22
CA LEU A 54 4.43 24.59 -20.08
C LEU A 54 3.36 23.65 -19.52
N VAL A 55 3.76 22.49 -18.98
CA VAL A 55 2.86 21.53 -18.33
C VAL A 55 2.11 22.17 -17.15
N GLY A 56 2.82 22.96 -16.33
CA GLY A 56 2.23 23.72 -15.23
C GLY A 56 1.19 24.72 -15.69
N GLU A 57 1.54 25.55 -16.68
CA GLU A 57 0.63 26.59 -17.19
C GLU A 57 -0.56 26.01 -17.98
N CYS A 58 -0.43 24.80 -18.52
CA CYS A 58 -1.56 24.06 -19.09
C CYS A 58 -2.54 23.53 -18.02
N GLY A 59 -2.13 23.47 -16.75
CA GLY A 59 -2.94 22.92 -15.65
C GLY A 59 -3.25 21.44 -15.81
N ILE A 60 -2.31 20.66 -16.36
CA ILE A 60 -2.46 19.22 -16.65
C ILE A 60 -1.59 18.33 -15.74
N GLY A 61 -0.72 18.95 -14.95
CA GLY A 61 0.16 18.29 -13.98
C GLY A 61 0.21 19.06 -12.67
N PHE A 62 1.04 18.56 -11.76
CA PHE A 62 1.27 19.21 -10.47
C PHE A 62 2.75 19.07 -10.08
N GLN A 63 3.15 19.90 -9.12
CA GLN A 63 4.51 19.92 -8.58
C GLN A 63 4.48 19.44 -7.13
N THR A 64 5.40 18.56 -6.75
CA THR A 64 5.58 18.14 -5.34
C THR A 64 6.53 19.11 -4.65
N PRO A 65 6.07 19.98 -3.74
CA PRO A 65 6.93 20.98 -3.14
C PRO A 65 7.92 20.33 -2.16
N GLU A 66 9.20 20.73 -2.22
CA GLU A 66 10.18 20.38 -1.18
C GLU A 66 9.74 20.92 0.18
N LYS A 67 9.18 22.12 0.18
CA LYS A 67 8.83 22.86 1.39
C LYS A 67 7.53 23.62 1.22
N VAL A 68 6.65 23.49 2.20
CA VAL A 68 5.33 24.12 2.16
C VAL A 68 5.34 25.53 2.76
N LEU A 69 4.50 26.40 2.19
CA LEU A 69 4.27 27.76 2.68
C LEU A 69 3.17 27.77 3.75
N GLY A 70 3.44 27.22 4.93
CA GLY A 70 2.46 27.27 6.02
C GLY A 70 2.53 26.07 6.94
N TYR A 71 1.37 25.50 7.24
CA TYR A 71 1.26 24.24 7.95
C TYR A 71 1.47 23.07 6.98
N LEU A 72 2.11 22.00 7.45
CA LEU A 72 2.36 20.79 6.66
C LEU A 72 1.06 20.15 6.15
N GLU A 73 0.02 20.16 6.98
CA GLU A 73 -1.31 19.64 6.61
C GLU A 73 -1.89 20.35 5.39
N ASP A 74 -1.81 21.69 5.33
CA ASP A 74 -2.30 22.47 4.18
C ASP A 74 -1.54 22.09 2.91
N GLY A 75 -0.23 21.88 3.01
CA GLY A 75 0.60 21.51 1.86
C GLY A 75 0.35 20.09 1.35
N TYR A 76 0.11 19.12 2.25
CA TYR A 76 -0.37 17.79 1.82
C TYR A 76 -1.76 17.88 1.19
N ALA A 77 -2.66 18.69 1.74
CA ALA A 77 -3.99 18.85 1.18
C ALA A 77 -3.94 19.43 -0.23
N GLU A 78 -3.15 20.49 -0.46
CA GLU A 78 -2.93 21.08 -1.79
C GLU A 78 -2.34 20.05 -2.77
N LEU A 79 -1.25 19.37 -2.39
CA LEU A 79 -0.62 18.34 -3.20
C LEU A 79 -1.59 17.23 -3.63
N LEU A 80 -2.36 16.69 -2.68
CA LEU A 80 -3.28 15.59 -2.96
C LEU A 80 -4.49 16.04 -3.79
N LEU A 81 -4.96 17.28 -3.62
CA LEU A 81 -6.05 17.83 -4.42
C LEU A 81 -5.60 18.08 -5.86
N ASP A 82 -4.40 18.61 -6.07
CA ASP A 82 -3.83 18.84 -7.39
C ASP A 82 -3.58 17.52 -8.13
N ALA A 83 -2.99 16.54 -7.44
CA ALA A 83 -2.81 15.20 -7.99
C ALA A 83 -4.15 14.53 -8.35
N ALA A 84 -5.16 14.63 -7.50
CA ALA A 84 -6.49 14.09 -7.78
C ALA A 84 -7.17 14.79 -8.98
N ALA A 85 -6.94 16.10 -9.16
CA ALA A 85 -7.50 16.85 -10.28
C ALA A 85 -7.02 16.31 -11.65
N CYS A 86 -5.78 15.83 -11.75
CA CYS A 86 -5.24 15.20 -12.96
C CYS A 86 -6.06 13.97 -13.42
N SER A 87 -6.80 13.34 -12.51
CA SER A 87 -7.61 12.17 -12.82
C SER A 87 -8.86 12.51 -13.66
N GLY A 88 -9.24 13.78 -13.76
CA GLY A 88 -10.49 14.23 -14.39
C GLY A 88 -11.74 13.92 -13.55
N GLY A 89 -11.58 13.75 -12.22
CA GLY A 89 -12.67 13.50 -11.27
C GLY A 89 -13.01 12.03 -11.02
N SER A 90 -12.26 11.08 -11.59
CA SER A 90 -12.35 9.65 -11.24
C SER A 90 -11.81 9.34 -9.84
N VAL A 91 -10.96 10.21 -9.31
CA VAL A 91 -10.36 10.14 -7.98
C VAL A 91 -10.73 11.43 -7.25
N VAL A 92 -11.36 11.26 -6.10
CA VAL A 92 -11.76 12.36 -5.21
C VAL A 92 -11.00 12.21 -3.90
N VAL A 93 -10.34 13.29 -3.48
CA VAL A 93 -9.67 13.40 -2.19
C VAL A 93 -10.45 14.35 -1.30
N ASP A 94 -10.62 13.96 -0.04
CA ASP A 94 -11.10 14.85 1.01
C ASP A 94 -10.54 14.44 2.39
N ASP A 95 -10.89 15.19 3.44
CA ASP A 95 -10.62 14.83 4.86
C ASP A 95 -9.13 14.56 5.14
N VAL A 96 -8.28 15.40 4.54
CA VAL A 96 -6.82 15.39 4.69
C VAL A 96 -6.45 15.94 6.07
N GLU A 97 -5.63 15.20 6.81
CA GLU A 97 -5.24 15.53 8.18
C GLU A 97 -3.87 14.94 8.51
N LEU A 98 -3.03 15.66 9.27
CA LEU A 98 -1.86 15.11 9.93
C LEU A 98 -2.19 14.76 11.38
N VAL A 99 -2.14 13.47 11.70
CA VAL A 99 -2.52 12.96 13.02
C VAL A 99 -1.28 12.46 13.76
N LYS A 100 -0.95 13.10 14.88
CA LYS A 100 0.05 12.60 15.83
C LYS A 100 -0.62 11.75 16.90
N ASP A 101 -0.16 10.52 17.09
CA ASP A 101 -0.69 9.62 18.10
C ASP A 101 -0.13 9.89 19.51
N GLU A 102 -0.47 9.02 20.48
CA GLU A 102 -0.07 9.18 21.88
C GLU A 102 1.44 8.96 22.10
N ASP A 103 2.11 8.25 21.19
CA ASP A 103 3.55 7.98 21.24
C ASP A 103 4.35 9.03 20.46
N GLY A 104 3.66 9.94 19.76
CA GLY A 104 4.25 11.00 18.96
C GLY A 104 4.54 10.61 17.51
N GLU A 105 4.12 9.39 17.10
CA GLU A 105 4.17 8.95 15.71
C GLU A 105 3.14 9.74 14.90
N GLU A 106 3.54 10.22 13.72
CA GLU A 106 2.69 11.04 12.86
C GLU A 106 2.22 10.26 11.64
N TYR A 107 0.98 10.50 11.24
CA TYR A 107 0.36 9.87 10.09
C TYR A 107 -0.37 10.90 9.24
N LEU A 108 -0.14 10.84 7.93
CA LEU A 108 -1.01 11.47 6.94
C LEU A 108 -2.26 10.61 6.74
N HIS A 109 -3.43 11.18 7.01
CA HIS A 109 -4.72 10.59 6.69
C HIS A 109 -5.40 11.40 5.59
N PHE A 110 -6.08 10.71 4.68
CA PHE A 110 -7.06 11.30 3.77
C PHE A 110 -8.09 10.26 3.35
N ARG A 111 -9.20 10.67 2.72
CA ARG A 111 -10.11 9.74 2.06
C ARG A 111 -9.97 9.83 0.55
N ARG A 112 -9.76 8.69 -0.10
CA ARG A 112 -9.81 8.52 -1.56
C ARG A 112 -11.13 7.84 -1.92
N ASN A 113 -12.00 8.51 -2.67
CA ASN A 113 -13.30 7.97 -3.07
C ASN A 113 -14.09 7.40 -1.86
N GLY A 114 -13.95 8.02 -0.69
CA GLY A 114 -14.56 7.59 0.57
C GLY A 114 -13.80 6.52 1.38
N ARG A 115 -12.73 5.90 0.84
CA ARG A 115 -11.86 4.97 1.56
C ARG A 115 -10.80 5.74 2.36
N SER A 116 -10.66 5.44 3.65
CA SER A 116 -9.56 5.98 4.47
C SER A 116 -8.22 5.42 4.04
N ILE A 117 -7.28 6.31 3.77
CA ILE A 117 -5.88 6.06 3.46
C ILE A 117 -5.03 6.64 4.57
N TRP A 118 -3.94 5.96 4.90
CA TRP A 118 -3.06 6.30 6.01
C TRP A 118 -1.62 6.05 5.61
N HIS A 119 -0.74 7.03 5.79
CA HIS A 119 0.70 6.86 5.59
C HIS A 119 1.45 7.35 6.82
N PRO A 120 2.47 6.61 7.32
CA PRO A 120 3.37 7.16 8.31
C PRO A 120 4.09 8.39 7.72
N ALA A 121 4.37 9.39 8.55
CA ALA A 121 5.09 10.59 8.17
C ALA A 121 6.21 10.89 9.17
N GLU A 122 7.42 11.07 8.67
CA GLU A 122 8.64 11.31 9.44
C GLU A 122 9.16 12.73 9.20
N HIS A 123 8.44 13.74 9.72
CA HIS A 123 8.91 15.11 9.65
C HIS A 123 10.06 15.37 10.64
N LEU A 124 11.21 15.81 10.13
CA LEU A 124 12.37 16.17 10.96
C LEU A 124 12.07 17.29 11.98
N SER A 125 11.17 18.21 11.64
CA SER A 125 10.69 19.26 12.54
C SER A 125 9.47 19.99 11.98
N ASP A 126 8.49 20.26 12.84
CA ASP A 126 7.36 21.16 12.55
C ASP A 126 7.81 22.56 12.09
N SER A 127 9.04 22.98 12.43
CA SER A 127 9.56 24.30 12.10
C SER A 127 10.20 24.38 10.70
N THR A 128 10.68 23.26 10.16
CA THR A 128 11.42 23.26 8.91
C THR A 128 10.49 23.20 7.69
N ARG A 129 9.28 22.66 7.86
CA ARG A 129 8.19 22.60 6.87
C ARG A 129 8.55 21.82 5.59
N TYR A 130 9.57 20.97 5.67
CA TYR A 130 9.87 20.02 4.61
C TYR A 130 8.82 18.92 4.64
N MET A 131 8.32 18.53 3.48
CA MET A 131 7.44 17.36 3.38
C MET A 131 8.25 16.08 3.58
N ASP A 132 7.63 15.06 4.16
CA ASP A 132 8.14 13.70 4.01
C ASP A 132 7.88 13.22 2.59
N TRP A 133 8.96 13.05 1.84
CA TRP A 133 8.98 12.63 0.44
C TRP A 133 8.44 11.21 0.25
N ASN A 134 8.75 10.29 1.16
CA ASN A 134 8.25 8.93 1.04
C ASN A 134 6.73 8.91 1.24
N THR A 135 6.24 9.63 2.25
CA THR A 135 4.79 9.82 2.48
C THR A 135 4.11 10.48 1.29
N ALA A 136 4.71 11.52 0.72
CA ALA A 136 4.16 12.21 -0.45
C ALA A 136 4.06 11.26 -1.65
N PHE A 137 5.11 10.49 -1.94
CA PHE A 137 5.13 9.56 -3.08
C PHE A 137 4.15 8.42 -2.91
N ASP A 138 4.12 7.82 -1.72
CA ASP A 138 3.14 6.78 -1.40
C ASP A 138 1.71 7.30 -1.52
N ALA A 139 1.45 8.53 -1.06
CA ALA A 139 0.13 9.14 -1.15
C ALA A 139 -0.25 9.49 -2.60
N ILE A 140 0.67 10.01 -3.42
CA ILE A 140 0.44 10.25 -4.86
C ILE A 140 0.16 8.93 -5.59
N GLY A 141 0.93 7.87 -5.31
CA GLY A 141 0.71 6.55 -5.90
C GLY A 141 -0.67 5.99 -5.58
N ASP A 142 -1.17 6.24 -4.37
CA ASP A 142 -2.53 5.89 -3.99
C ASP A 142 -3.60 6.67 -4.78
N LEU A 143 -3.28 7.82 -5.37
CA LEU A 143 -4.21 8.61 -6.20
C LEU A 143 -4.22 8.21 -7.68
N VAL A 144 -3.40 7.25 -8.10
CA VAL A 144 -3.49 6.71 -9.46
C VAL A 144 -4.89 6.11 -9.66
N PRO A 145 -5.59 6.42 -10.76
CA PRO A 145 -6.88 5.79 -11.06
C PRO A 145 -6.71 4.27 -11.19
N GLY A 146 -7.70 3.49 -10.77
CA GLY A 146 -7.75 2.06 -11.14
C GLY A 146 -8.94 1.74 -12.03
N ASN A 147 -9.55 0.57 -11.84
CA ASN A 147 -10.61 0.01 -12.71
C ASN A 147 -10.23 -0.02 -14.20
N ASP A 148 -9.15 -0.73 -14.54
CA ASP A 148 -8.59 -0.86 -15.90
C ASP A 148 -8.11 0.46 -16.54
N ASP A 149 -8.08 1.57 -15.81
CA ASP A 149 -7.41 2.79 -16.25
C ASP A 149 -5.89 2.52 -16.30
N PRO A 150 -5.25 2.59 -17.49
CA PRO A 150 -3.85 2.25 -17.62
C PRO A 150 -2.93 3.39 -17.16
N ARG A 151 -3.47 4.53 -16.73
CA ARG A 151 -2.67 5.70 -16.38
C ARG A 151 -1.90 5.49 -15.08
N GLY A 152 -0.72 6.07 -14.99
CA GLY A 152 0.12 6.17 -13.80
C GLY A 152 0.72 7.58 -13.69
N PHE A 153 1.19 7.95 -12.50
CA PHE A 153 1.90 9.21 -12.33
C PHE A 153 3.37 9.03 -12.72
N TYR A 154 3.83 9.82 -13.67
CA TYR A 154 5.21 9.87 -14.13
C TYR A 154 5.85 11.17 -13.67
N GLN A 155 6.97 11.06 -12.96
CA GLN A 155 7.84 12.20 -12.71
C GLN A 155 8.39 12.70 -14.04
N LEU A 156 8.58 14.00 -14.24
CA LEU A 156 9.06 14.57 -15.50
C LEU A 156 10.53 14.95 -15.51
N ASP A 157 11.13 15.16 -14.34
CA ASP A 157 12.50 15.63 -14.13
C ASP A 157 13.35 14.58 -13.36
N GLU A 158 14.66 14.83 -13.24
CA GLU A 158 15.56 14.01 -12.41
C GLU A 158 15.58 14.47 -10.95
N ASP A 159 15.14 15.69 -10.68
CA ASP A 159 15.21 16.29 -9.36
C ASP A 159 14.14 15.69 -8.45
N SER A 160 14.59 15.02 -7.39
CA SER A 160 13.68 14.50 -6.36
C SER A 160 13.09 15.60 -5.47
N TYR A 161 13.28 16.88 -5.79
CA TYR A 161 12.78 18.03 -5.04
C TYR A 161 12.08 18.97 -6.00
N ASP A 162 10.87 19.45 -5.67
CA ASP A 162 10.07 20.28 -6.59
C ASP A 162 9.74 19.57 -7.92
N ALA A 163 9.63 18.24 -7.87
CA ALA A 163 9.42 17.36 -9.02
C ALA A 163 8.04 17.59 -9.67
N TRP A 164 8.02 17.68 -11.00
CA TRP A 164 6.78 17.74 -11.78
C TRP A 164 6.24 16.37 -12.12
N TRP A 165 4.91 16.23 -12.08
CA TRP A 165 4.21 14.97 -12.32
C TRP A 165 3.12 15.12 -13.37
N LEU A 166 2.98 14.08 -14.20
CA LEU A 166 1.86 13.92 -15.14
C LEU A 166 1.20 12.56 -14.97
N LEU A 167 -0.12 12.54 -15.10
CA LEU A 167 -0.89 11.31 -15.17
C LEU A 167 -0.98 10.84 -16.63
N LEU A 168 -0.24 9.80 -17.00
CA LEU A 168 -0.07 9.35 -18.38
C LEU A 168 -0.35 7.87 -18.53
N THR A 169 -0.79 7.42 -19.71
CA THR A 169 -0.68 6.01 -20.09
C THR A 169 0.77 5.64 -20.43
N PRO A 170 1.16 4.36 -20.40
CA PRO A 170 2.50 3.93 -20.81
C PRO A 170 2.85 4.33 -22.25
N GLU A 171 1.86 4.36 -23.15
CA GLU A 171 2.05 4.81 -24.53
C GLU A 171 2.30 6.31 -24.60
N GLN A 172 1.52 7.12 -23.87
CA GLN A 172 1.74 8.57 -23.76
C GLN A 172 3.11 8.89 -23.18
N ALA A 173 3.50 8.24 -22.09
CA ALA A 173 4.81 8.43 -21.47
C ALA A 173 5.97 8.09 -22.42
N LYS A 174 5.82 7.02 -23.22
CA LYS A 174 6.80 6.65 -24.23
C LYS A 174 6.97 7.73 -25.30
N ASP A 175 5.88 8.30 -25.80
CA ASP A 175 5.93 9.33 -26.84
C ASP A 175 6.52 10.64 -26.29
N LEU A 176 6.21 11.01 -25.05
CA LEU A 176 6.78 12.19 -24.41
C LEU A 176 8.29 12.07 -24.11
N LYS A 177 8.80 10.84 -23.91
CA LYS A 177 10.25 10.61 -23.76
C LYS A 177 11.06 11.01 -25.00
N GLU A 178 10.44 11.10 -26.17
CA GLU A 178 11.11 11.56 -27.40
C GLU A 178 11.52 13.04 -27.30
N PHE A 179 10.85 13.83 -26.44
CA PHE A 179 11.17 15.22 -26.12
C PHE A 179 12.26 15.36 -25.03
N GLY A 180 12.92 14.26 -24.64
CA GLY A 180 14.03 14.31 -23.67
C GLY A 180 13.61 14.35 -22.20
N LEU A 181 12.35 14.07 -21.89
CA LEU A 181 11.88 13.94 -20.51
C LEU A 181 12.39 12.61 -19.89
N PRO A 182 13.18 12.63 -18.80
CA PRO A 182 13.81 11.44 -18.23
C PRO A 182 12.80 10.41 -17.69
N MET A 183 11.76 10.89 -17.01
CA MET A 183 10.76 10.08 -16.30
C MET A 183 11.35 8.94 -15.45
N PRO A 184 12.11 9.26 -14.39
CA PRO A 184 12.83 8.27 -13.60
C PRO A 184 11.93 7.44 -12.68
N VAL A 185 10.72 7.92 -12.38
CA VAL A 185 9.77 7.29 -11.45
C VAL A 185 8.40 7.17 -12.12
N ASP A 186 7.82 5.97 -12.04
CA ASP A 186 6.43 5.68 -12.37
C ASP A 186 5.69 5.11 -11.15
N LEU A 187 4.62 5.78 -10.74
CA LEU A 187 3.78 5.34 -9.63
C LEU A 187 2.50 4.70 -10.20
N GLY A 188 2.22 3.48 -9.75
CA GLY A 188 1.02 2.72 -10.08
C GLY A 188 -0.03 2.75 -8.96
N ASN A 189 -1.26 2.34 -9.26
CA ASN A 189 -2.33 2.27 -8.28
C ASN A 189 -2.15 1.08 -7.33
N TRP A 190 -2.02 1.37 -6.04
CA TRP A 190 -1.97 0.37 -4.96
C TRP A 190 -3.30 0.26 -4.20
N VAL A 191 -4.27 1.13 -4.51
CA VAL A 191 -5.56 1.21 -3.83
C VAL A 191 -6.61 0.41 -4.58
N ARG A 192 -7.18 -0.52 -3.84
CA ARG A 192 -8.43 -1.22 -4.14
C ARG A 192 -9.53 -0.20 -4.47
N ASP A 193 -10.24 -0.31 -5.59
CA ASP A 193 -11.28 0.68 -5.96
C ASP A 193 -12.67 0.29 -5.48
N GLU A 194 -12.98 -1.00 -5.45
CA GLU A 194 -14.27 -1.46 -4.95
C GLU A 194 -14.35 -1.25 -3.43
N MET A 195 -15.47 -0.70 -2.98
CA MET A 195 -15.74 -0.41 -1.57
C MET A 195 -16.64 -1.48 -0.97
N PRO A 196 -16.29 -2.02 0.20
CA PRO A 196 -17.18 -2.86 0.97
C PRO A 196 -18.47 -2.11 1.33
N THR A 197 -19.57 -2.85 1.41
CA THR A 197 -20.87 -2.36 1.88
C THR A 197 -21.02 -2.42 3.41
N GLY A 198 -20.18 -3.19 4.09
CA GLY A 198 -20.10 -3.25 5.54
C GLY A 198 -19.74 -1.90 6.20
N GLU A 199 -19.93 -1.81 7.52
CA GLU A 199 -19.53 -0.62 8.27
C GLU A 199 -18.00 -0.56 8.41
N PRO A 200 -17.33 0.54 8.01
CA PRO A 200 -15.87 0.67 8.09
C PRO A 200 -15.31 0.35 9.48
N GLY A 201 -14.18 -0.37 9.52
CA GLY A 201 -13.53 -0.78 10.77
C GLY A 201 -14.14 -2.01 11.44
N THR A 202 -15.23 -2.58 10.91
CA THR A 202 -15.78 -3.85 11.41
C THR A 202 -15.15 -5.06 10.72
N LEU A 203 -15.20 -6.22 11.38
CA LEU A 203 -14.76 -7.49 10.78
C LEU A 203 -15.44 -7.77 9.43
N ALA A 204 -16.75 -7.46 9.32
CA ALA A 204 -17.51 -7.66 8.09
C ALA A 204 -16.97 -6.82 6.93
N TRP A 205 -16.63 -5.55 7.19
CA TRP A 205 -16.02 -4.67 6.18
C TRP A 205 -14.69 -5.22 5.68
N TYR A 206 -13.82 -5.64 6.59
CA TYR A 206 -12.51 -6.19 6.26
C TYR A 206 -12.58 -7.53 5.51
N MET A 207 -13.51 -8.41 5.89
CA MET A 207 -13.74 -9.68 5.19
C MET A 207 -14.33 -9.45 3.79
N GLU A 208 -15.26 -8.52 3.64
CA GLU A 208 -15.82 -8.16 2.33
C GLU A 208 -14.74 -7.53 1.44
N ASP A 209 -13.91 -6.63 1.98
CA ASP A 209 -12.78 -6.04 1.27
C ASP A 209 -11.83 -7.08 0.69
N ASP A 210 -11.41 -8.05 1.50
CA ASP A 210 -10.55 -9.14 1.01
C ASP A 210 -11.23 -9.97 -0.07
N ARG A 211 -12.53 -10.25 0.07
CA ARG A 211 -13.27 -11.06 -0.91
C ARG A 211 -13.45 -10.37 -2.26
N LEU A 212 -13.64 -9.05 -2.28
CA LEU A 212 -13.74 -8.28 -3.53
C LEU A 212 -12.47 -8.42 -4.37
N HIS A 213 -11.31 -8.51 -3.71
CA HIS A 213 -9.99 -8.51 -4.36
C HIS A 213 -9.33 -9.89 -4.44
N ALA A 214 -9.92 -10.91 -3.82
CA ALA A 214 -9.44 -12.28 -3.88
C ALA A 214 -9.81 -12.95 -5.22
N SER A 215 -8.89 -13.76 -5.76
CA SER A 215 -9.20 -14.65 -6.89
C SER A 215 -10.26 -15.69 -6.50
N GLU A 216 -10.91 -16.33 -7.48
CA GLU A 216 -11.89 -17.39 -7.21
C GLU A 216 -11.25 -18.56 -6.44
N GLU A 217 -10.02 -18.94 -6.79
CA GLU A 217 -9.22 -19.96 -6.10
C GLU A 217 -8.96 -19.56 -4.65
N SER A 218 -8.63 -18.28 -4.44
CA SER A 218 -8.34 -17.76 -3.10
C SER A 218 -9.58 -17.82 -2.21
N ARG A 219 -10.74 -17.41 -2.74
CA ARG A 219 -12.03 -17.48 -2.04
C ARG A 219 -12.40 -18.94 -1.72
N ARG A 220 -12.31 -19.83 -2.71
CA ARG A 220 -12.63 -21.25 -2.55
C ARG A 220 -11.77 -21.91 -1.47
N PHE A 221 -10.46 -21.68 -1.51
CA PHE A 221 -9.55 -22.21 -0.49
C PHE A 221 -9.93 -21.70 0.89
N LEU A 222 -10.12 -20.38 1.04
CA LEU A 222 -10.42 -19.79 2.34
C LEU A 222 -11.77 -20.28 2.89
N ASP A 223 -12.78 -20.43 2.04
CA ASP A 223 -14.09 -20.97 2.43
C ASP A 223 -13.98 -22.43 2.91
N GLU A 224 -13.23 -23.28 2.20
CA GLU A 224 -12.97 -24.67 2.61
C GLU A 224 -12.16 -24.75 3.92
N TRP A 225 -11.15 -23.89 4.06
CA TRP A 225 -10.30 -23.77 5.25
C TRP A 225 -11.12 -23.39 6.49
N LEU A 226 -11.95 -22.35 6.38
CA LEU A 226 -12.76 -21.85 7.49
C LEU A 226 -13.91 -22.80 7.83
N THR A 227 -14.60 -23.36 6.82
CA THR A 227 -15.73 -24.29 7.05
C THR A 227 -15.30 -25.54 7.82
N SER A 228 -14.06 -26.00 7.63
CA SER A 228 -13.53 -27.19 8.29
C SER A 228 -12.79 -26.92 9.60
N MET A 229 -12.65 -25.65 10.01
CA MET A 229 -11.73 -25.22 11.08
C MET A 229 -11.99 -25.93 12.42
N ASP A 230 -13.20 -25.81 12.96
CA ASP A 230 -13.54 -26.36 14.27
C ASP A 230 -13.37 -27.88 14.30
N ALA A 231 -13.91 -28.57 13.30
CA ALA A 231 -13.81 -30.02 13.20
C ALA A 231 -12.35 -30.49 13.02
N ALA A 232 -11.51 -29.72 12.32
CA ALA A 232 -10.09 -30.02 12.16
C ALA A 232 -9.33 -29.84 13.48
N LEU A 233 -9.59 -28.76 14.22
CA LEU A 233 -8.99 -28.49 15.51
C LEU A 233 -9.41 -29.50 16.59
N ASP A 234 -10.68 -29.92 16.62
CA ASP A 234 -11.17 -30.95 17.55
C ASP A 234 -10.49 -32.30 17.32
N ARG A 235 -10.34 -32.70 16.05
CA ARG A 235 -9.59 -33.91 15.68
C ARG A 235 -8.13 -33.79 16.08
N TRP A 236 -7.51 -32.64 15.78
CA TRP A 236 -6.12 -32.39 16.12
C TRP A 236 -5.88 -32.46 17.62
N ARG A 237 -6.72 -31.79 18.42
CA ARG A 237 -6.68 -31.84 19.88
C ARG A 237 -6.72 -33.27 20.40
N THR A 238 -7.63 -34.09 19.89
CA THR A 238 -7.84 -35.46 20.39
C THR A 238 -6.71 -36.41 19.97
N ALA A 239 -6.17 -36.24 18.77
CA ALA A 239 -5.20 -37.19 18.20
C ALA A 239 -3.73 -36.83 18.50
N HIS A 240 -3.43 -35.55 18.70
CA HIS A 240 -2.05 -35.05 18.63
C HIS A 240 -1.59 -34.29 19.87
N LEU A 241 -2.49 -33.87 20.75
CA LEU A 241 -2.13 -33.12 21.95
C LEU A 241 -2.17 -33.99 23.22
N PRO A 242 -1.28 -33.74 24.20
CA PRO A 242 -1.38 -34.33 25.53
C PRO A 242 -2.72 -33.98 26.21
N ASP A 243 -3.20 -34.87 27.08
CA ASP A 243 -4.44 -34.67 27.85
C ASP A 243 -4.42 -33.41 28.72
N ASP A 244 -3.23 -32.99 29.17
CA ASP A 244 -3.00 -31.81 30.01
C ASP A 244 -2.66 -30.53 29.22
N PHE A 245 -2.71 -30.57 27.87
CA PHE A 245 -2.51 -29.38 27.06
C PHE A 245 -3.62 -28.34 27.33
N PRO A 246 -3.28 -27.08 27.67
CA PRO A 246 -4.27 -26.04 27.91
C PRO A 246 -4.85 -25.54 26.58
N PHE A 247 -5.87 -26.25 26.07
CA PHE A 247 -6.55 -25.90 24.83
C PHE A 247 -7.53 -24.74 25.02
N ASP A 248 -7.01 -23.56 25.36
CA ASP A 248 -7.78 -22.37 25.69
C ASP A 248 -7.42 -21.13 24.84
N TYR A 249 -6.47 -21.27 23.92
CA TYR A 249 -6.00 -20.20 23.04
C TYR A 249 -5.43 -19.01 23.80
N SER A 250 -4.90 -19.26 25.00
CA SER A 250 -4.17 -18.25 25.77
C SER A 250 -2.72 -18.09 25.26
N PRO A 251 -2.03 -16.98 25.56
CA PRO A 251 -0.61 -16.86 25.28
C PRO A 251 0.23 -17.97 25.93
N ASP A 252 -0.21 -18.48 27.08
CA ASP A 252 0.50 -19.53 27.80
C ASP A 252 0.36 -20.88 27.08
N SER A 253 -0.76 -21.12 26.38
CA SER A 253 -0.92 -22.32 25.56
C SER A 253 0.02 -22.35 24.37
N LEU A 254 0.37 -21.19 23.81
CA LEU A 254 1.41 -21.09 22.77
C LEU A 254 2.77 -21.54 23.29
N LEU A 255 3.14 -21.25 24.54
CA LEU A 255 4.40 -21.71 25.13
C LEU A 255 4.42 -23.23 25.34
N VAL A 256 3.26 -23.85 25.57
CA VAL A 256 3.13 -25.31 25.60
C VAL A 256 3.26 -25.86 24.17
N LEU A 257 2.61 -25.24 23.19
CA LEU A 257 2.69 -25.65 21.79
C LEU A 257 4.12 -25.54 21.24
N GLU A 258 4.86 -24.47 21.56
CA GLU A 258 6.25 -24.29 21.15
C GLU A 258 7.11 -25.49 21.54
N ARG A 259 6.98 -25.95 22.79
CA ARG A 259 7.71 -27.12 23.29
C ARG A 259 7.34 -28.38 22.50
N LEU A 260 6.04 -28.62 22.25
CA LEU A 260 5.60 -29.76 21.45
C LEU A 260 6.14 -29.74 20.03
N VAL A 261 6.17 -28.55 19.39
CA VAL A 261 6.73 -28.37 18.05
C VAL A 261 8.23 -28.64 18.05
N LEU A 262 8.97 -28.09 19.01
CA LEU A 262 10.43 -28.25 19.13
C LEU A 262 10.88 -29.65 19.51
N ASP A 263 10.04 -30.39 20.24
CA ASP A 263 10.25 -31.81 20.58
C ASP A 263 9.93 -32.73 19.41
N ARG A 264 8.96 -32.36 18.56
CA ARG A 264 8.56 -33.16 17.39
C ARG A 264 9.47 -32.96 16.18
N PHE A 265 9.98 -31.75 15.98
CA PHE A 265 10.78 -31.40 14.81
C PHE A 265 12.24 -31.09 15.19
N ASP A 266 13.15 -31.95 14.73
CA ASP A 266 14.59 -31.84 14.99
C ASP A 266 15.26 -30.68 14.24
N GLY A 267 14.60 -30.12 13.22
CA GLY A 267 15.07 -28.93 12.53
C GLY A 267 14.22 -28.56 11.30
N PRO A 268 14.64 -27.53 10.53
CA PRO A 268 13.86 -27.02 9.40
C PRO A 268 13.50 -28.09 8.36
N ALA A 269 14.39 -29.05 8.10
CA ALA A 269 14.16 -30.11 7.13
C ALA A 269 13.03 -31.06 7.54
N SER A 270 12.91 -31.41 8.83
CA SER A 270 11.81 -32.27 9.30
C SER A 270 10.47 -31.55 9.28
N LEU A 271 10.46 -30.24 9.54
CA LEU A 271 9.25 -29.42 9.47
C LEU A 271 8.79 -29.25 8.01
N GLU A 272 9.72 -28.98 7.08
CA GLU A 272 9.38 -28.82 5.65
C GLU A 272 8.83 -30.12 5.06
N ALA A 273 9.38 -31.28 5.43
CA ALA A 273 8.84 -32.57 5.04
C ALA A 273 7.39 -32.75 5.55
N ALA A 274 7.14 -32.44 6.82
CA ALA A 274 5.79 -32.50 7.40
C ALA A 274 4.81 -31.54 6.69
N ALA A 275 5.27 -30.35 6.31
CA ALA A 275 4.48 -29.37 5.60
C ALA A 275 4.13 -29.80 4.16
N GLY A 276 5.05 -30.47 3.46
CA GLY A 276 4.83 -31.02 2.12
C GLY A 276 3.93 -32.26 2.10
N ASP A 277 4.03 -33.11 3.12
CA ASP A 277 3.27 -34.36 3.21
C ASP A 277 1.84 -34.18 3.75
N GLY A 278 1.48 -32.96 4.18
CA GLY A 278 0.18 -32.67 4.79
C GLY A 278 0.03 -33.28 6.19
N ASP A 279 1.11 -33.32 6.97
CA ASP A 279 1.12 -33.84 8.35
C ASP A 279 0.05 -33.15 9.20
N GLU A 280 -0.80 -33.96 9.84
CA GLU A 280 -1.94 -33.47 10.60
C GLU A 280 -1.52 -32.67 11.85
N PHE A 281 -0.40 -33.03 12.48
CA PHE A 281 0.11 -32.27 13.63
C PHE A 281 0.49 -30.86 13.18
N TYR A 282 1.28 -30.75 12.11
CA TYR A 282 1.72 -29.48 11.54
C TYR A 282 0.54 -28.61 11.11
N ALA A 283 -0.39 -29.18 10.33
CA ALA A 283 -1.57 -28.47 9.85
C ALA A 283 -2.49 -27.99 11.00
N GLY A 284 -2.59 -28.76 12.09
CA GLY A 284 -3.30 -28.36 13.29
C GLY A 284 -2.59 -27.28 14.10
N ALA A 285 -1.25 -27.32 14.18
CA ALA A 285 -0.46 -26.28 14.82
C ALA A 285 -0.62 -24.92 14.11
N VAL A 286 -0.57 -24.91 12.76
CA VAL A 286 -0.83 -23.70 11.96
C VAL A 286 -2.20 -23.10 12.26
N ARG A 287 -3.24 -23.95 12.29
CA ARG A 287 -4.61 -23.52 12.64
C ARG A 287 -4.66 -22.95 14.05
N TYR A 288 -4.10 -23.66 15.02
CA TYR A 288 -4.15 -23.26 16.43
C TYR A 288 -3.46 -21.92 16.68
N VAL A 289 -2.30 -21.68 16.07
CA VAL A 289 -1.58 -20.41 16.19
C VAL A 289 -2.41 -19.25 15.62
N GLY A 290 -2.99 -19.40 14.41
CA GLY A 290 -3.81 -18.32 13.85
C GLY A 290 -5.15 -18.13 14.59
N GLU A 291 -5.81 -19.22 15.00
CA GLU A 291 -7.02 -19.17 15.81
C GLU A 291 -6.78 -18.57 17.21
N THR A 292 -5.57 -18.69 17.73
CA THR A 292 -5.13 -17.97 18.93
C THR A 292 -5.08 -16.47 18.66
N ALA A 293 -4.47 -16.04 17.54
CA ALA A 293 -4.43 -14.63 17.17
C ALA A 293 -5.85 -14.03 17.01
N LEU A 294 -6.75 -14.73 16.31
CA LEU A 294 -8.14 -14.28 16.09
C LEU A 294 -8.96 -14.14 17.37
N ARG A 295 -8.63 -14.89 18.43
CA ARG A 295 -9.29 -14.76 19.75
C ARG A 295 -8.71 -13.64 20.60
N MET A 296 -7.46 -13.28 20.36
CA MET A 296 -6.76 -12.27 21.12
C MET A 296 -6.97 -10.86 20.54
N TRP A 297 -7.01 -10.73 19.22
CA TRP A 297 -7.02 -9.43 18.56
C TRP A 297 -8.05 -9.35 17.43
N PRO A 298 -8.53 -8.13 17.10
CA PRO A 298 -9.28 -7.85 15.89
C PRO A 298 -8.44 -8.17 14.63
N CYS A 299 -8.54 -9.40 14.15
CA CYS A 299 -7.92 -9.85 12.91
C CYS A 299 -8.78 -10.92 12.24
N ARG A 300 -8.34 -11.40 11.08
CA ARG A 300 -9.05 -12.41 10.28
C ARG A 300 -8.07 -13.28 9.50
N TRP A 301 -8.55 -14.43 9.06
CA TRP A 301 -7.82 -15.22 8.07
C TRP A 301 -7.93 -14.59 6.68
N THR A 302 -6.83 -14.62 5.95
CA THR A 302 -6.77 -14.30 4.52
C THR A 302 -5.95 -15.36 3.78
N TYR A 303 -6.05 -15.38 2.46
CA TYR A 303 -5.32 -16.28 1.60
C TYR A 303 -5.14 -15.67 0.21
N ARG A 304 -3.95 -15.84 -0.37
CA ARG A 304 -3.63 -15.37 -1.73
C ARG A 304 -3.12 -16.53 -2.57
N HIS A 305 -3.90 -16.93 -3.58
CA HIS A 305 -3.45 -17.87 -4.61
C HIS A 305 -2.45 -17.20 -5.53
N SER A 306 -1.39 -17.91 -5.92
CA SER A 306 -0.49 -17.52 -7.00
C SER A 306 0.05 -18.74 -7.71
N ASP A 307 0.09 -18.71 -9.05
CA ASP A 307 0.78 -19.74 -9.83
C ASP A 307 2.30 -19.53 -9.82
N ASP A 308 2.77 -18.34 -9.45
CA ASP A 308 4.19 -18.05 -9.31
C ASP A 308 4.74 -18.57 -7.97
N ARG A 309 5.50 -19.64 -8.07
CA ARG A 309 6.15 -20.30 -6.93
C ARG A 309 7.25 -19.47 -6.27
N LEU A 310 7.69 -18.38 -6.88
CA LEU A 310 8.68 -17.48 -6.30
C LEU A 310 8.04 -16.43 -5.37
N MET A 311 6.73 -16.24 -5.43
CA MET A 311 6.04 -15.32 -4.53
C MET A 311 5.93 -15.90 -3.12
N VAL A 312 6.72 -15.35 -2.21
CA VAL A 312 6.70 -15.71 -0.77
C VAL A 312 5.33 -15.38 -0.17
N PHE A 313 4.89 -16.20 0.79
CA PHE A 313 3.61 -16.04 1.51
C PHE A 313 2.35 -16.14 0.62
N THR A 314 2.49 -16.61 -0.62
CA THR A 314 1.35 -17.05 -1.43
C THR A 314 1.08 -18.53 -1.22
N ASN A 315 -0.16 -18.93 -1.49
CA ASN A 315 -0.64 -20.31 -1.33
C ASN A 315 -0.57 -20.85 0.11
N GLU A 316 -0.64 -19.97 1.10
CA GLU A 316 -0.77 -20.35 2.51
C GLU A 316 -1.77 -19.46 3.26
N PRO A 317 -2.44 -19.98 4.32
CA PRO A 317 -3.31 -19.18 5.16
C PRO A 317 -2.51 -18.17 5.99
N MET A 318 -2.95 -16.92 5.97
CA MET A 318 -2.34 -15.79 6.67
C MET A 318 -3.32 -15.21 7.68
N VAL A 319 -2.82 -14.60 8.75
CA VAL A 319 -3.60 -13.78 9.67
C VAL A 319 -3.38 -12.31 9.32
N CYS A 320 -4.45 -11.57 9.05
CA CYS A 320 -4.39 -10.16 8.72
C CYS A 320 -5.09 -9.30 9.80
N PRO A 321 -4.40 -8.32 10.40
CA PRO A 321 -5.02 -7.36 11.31
C PRO A 321 -6.22 -6.64 10.69
N ASN A 322 -7.21 -6.30 11.52
CA ASN A 322 -8.32 -5.42 11.12
C ASN A 322 -7.90 -3.97 11.25
N ALA A 323 -6.92 -3.59 10.42
CA ALA A 323 -6.39 -2.24 10.29
C ALA A 323 -6.14 -1.94 8.79
N PRO A 324 -6.07 -0.67 8.38
CA PRO A 324 -5.67 -0.31 7.02
C PRO A 324 -4.30 -0.89 6.66
N GLY A 325 -4.05 -1.14 5.36
CA GLY A 325 -2.87 -1.90 4.88
C GLY A 325 -1.51 -1.35 5.35
N ARG A 326 -1.41 -0.04 5.60
CA ARG A 326 -0.18 0.62 6.06
C ARG A 326 0.11 0.40 7.56
N PHE A 327 -0.87 -0.11 8.31
CA PHE A 327 -0.70 -0.65 9.66
C PHE A 327 -0.63 -2.17 9.66
N ALA A 328 -1.32 -2.83 8.72
CA ALA A 328 -1.55 -4.26 8.73
C ALA A 328 -0.48 -5.02 7.95
N TRP A 329 0.39 -5.72 8.68
CA TRP A 329 1.25 -6.75 8.11
C TRP A 329 0.55 -8.11 8.24
N GLU A 330 0.49 -8.86 7.14
CA GLU A 330 -0.01 -10.23 7.15
C GLU A 330 1.00 -11.14 7.87
N VAL A 331 0.51 -11.96 8.78
CA VAL A 331 1.29 -12.83 9.65
C VAL A 331 1.06 -14.27 9.22
N SER A 332 2.10 -14.94 8.75
CA SER A 332 2.06 -16.37 8.40
C SER A 332 2.28 -17.24 9.65
N PRO A 333 1.26 -17.98 10.15
CA PRO A 333 1.48 -18.92 11.24
C PRO A 333 2.43 -20.05 10.85
N ARG A 334 2.45 -20.41 9.56
CA ARG A 334 3.43 -21.34 8.97
C ARG A 334 4.85 -20.79 9.16
N TYR A 335 5.12 -19.55 8.74
CA TYR A 335 6.43 -18.93 8.91
C TYR A 335 6.85 -18.79 10.37
N ALA A 336 5.90 -18.53 11.27
CA ALA A 336 6.14 -18.50 12.72
C ALA A 336 6.71 -19.84 13.22
N LEU A 337 6.11 -20.97 12.81
CA LEU A 337 6.58 -22.30 13.15
C LEU A 337 7.94 -22.61 12.52
N HIS A 338 8.18 -22.20 11.26
CA HIS A 338 9.49 -22.36 10.62
C HIS A 338 10.59 -21.60 11.36
N THR A 339 10.32 -20.36 11.75
CA THR A 339 11.26 -19.52 12.50
C THR A 339 11.53 -20.13 13.88
N LEU A 340 10.48 -20.58 14.59
CA LEU A 340 10.61 -21.30 15.87
C LEU A 340 11.55 -22.51 15.74
N VAL A 341 11.33 -23.39 14.76
CA VAL A 341 12.13 -24.61 14.60
C VAL A 341 13.56 -24.31 14.14
N ARG A 342 13.75 -23.28 13.30
CA ARG A 342 15.06 -22.84 12.82
C ARG A 342 15.91 -22.27 13.94
N ASP A 343 15.35 -21.32 14.69
CA ASP A 343 16.11 -20.51 15.65
C ASP A 343 16.10 -21.14 17.04
N ARG A 344 15.11 -22.01 17.33
CA ARG A 344 14.88 -22.67 18.63
C ARG A 344 14.82 -21.70 19.80
N THR A 345 14.38 -20.46 19.53
CA THR A 345 14.23 -19.40 20.53
C THR A 345 12.90 -19.58 21.28
N PRO A 346 12.91 -19.71 22.61
CA PRO A 346 11.68 -19.74 23.39
C PRO A 346 10.87 -18.44 23.24
N HIS A 347 9.55 -18.53 23.34
CA HIS A 347 8.60 -17.42 23.25
C HIS A 347 8.44 -16.80 21.85
N SER A 348 9.06 -17.36 20.82
CA SER A 348 9.07 -16.77 19.49
C SER A 348 7.69 -16.76 18.82
N LEU A 349 6.79 -17.69 19.11
CA LEU A 349 5.43 -17.66 18.52
C LEU A 349 4.63 -16.48 19.08
N ARG A 350 4.72 -16.25 20.39
CA ARG A 350 4.04 -15.12 21.02
C ARG A 350 4.62 -13.79 20.53
N GLU A 351 5.95 -13.67 20.49
CA GLU A 351 6.63 -12.48 19.97
C GLU A 351 6.24 -12.22 18.51
N TYR A 352 6.21 -13.26 17.68
CA TYR A 352 5.81 -13.13 16.29
C TYR A 352 4.35 -12.67 16.14
N LEU A 353 3.42 -13.22 16.93
CA LEU A 353 2.02 -12.80 16.92
C LEU A 353 1.78 -11.39 17.47
N SER A 354 2.69 -10.85 18.29
CA SER A 354 2.59 -9.46 18.77
C SER A 354 2.64 -8.43 17.64
N THR A 355 3.09 -8.81 16.44
CA THR A 355 2.97 -7.96 15.24
C THR A 355 1.52 -7.65 14.88
N VAL A 356 0.59 -8.60 15.11
CA VAL A 356 -0.86 -8.38 14.92
C VAL A 356 -1.38 -7.40 15.97
N GLU A 357 -0.98 -7.57 17.23
CA GLU A 357 -1.31 -6.67 18.34
C GLU A 357 -0.87 -5.24 18.03
N ASN A 358 0.41 -5.07 17.69
CA ASN A 358 1.00 -3.78 17.41
C ASN A 358 0.29 -3.08 16.25
N ALA A 359 -0.03 -3.79 15.17
CA ALA A 359 -0.77 -3.25 14.04
C ALA A 359 -2.15 -2.69 14.44
N VAL A 360 -2.92 -3.48 15.20
CA VAL A 360 -4.24 -3.05 15.68
C VAL A 360 -4.13 -1.90 16.68
N ASP A 361 -3.18 -1.98 17.61
CA ASP A 361 -3.01 -0.97 18.65
C ASP A 361 -2.55 0.37 18.07
N SER A 362 -1.60 0.37 17.14
CA SER A 362 -1.16 1.59 16.43
C SER A 362 -2.35 2.23 15.70
N TYR A 363 -3.15 1.43 14.99
CA TYR A 363 -4.33 1.98 14.31
C TYR A 363 -5.37 2.54 15.29
N HIS A 364 -5.63 1.86 16.41
CA HIS A 364 -6.53 2.37 17.43
C HIS A 364 -6.00 3.62 18.14
N LYS A 365 -4.68 3.75 18.34
CA LYS A 365 -4.06 4.95 18.91
C LYS A 365 -4.28 6.15 18.01
N VAL A 366 -4.01 6.03 16.71
CA VAL A 366 -4.20 7.13 15.76
C VAL A 366 -5.67 7.51 15.61
N LEU A 367 -6.59 6.54 15.60
CA LEU A 367 -8.04 6.81 15.58
C LEU A 367 -8.51 7.59 16.82
N ARG A 368 -7.99 7.24 18.01
CA ARG A 368 -8.29 7.97 19.25
C ARG A 368 -7.74 9.39 19.20
N ALA A 369 -6.51 9.58 18.73
CA ALA A 369 -5.89 10.89 18.59
C ALA A 369 -6.72 11.80 17.67
N ARG A 370 -7.09 11.28 16.50
CA ARG A 370 -7.95 11.96 15.53
C ARG A 370 -9.31 12.36 16.11
N THR A 371 -9.95 11.47 16.86
CA THR A 371 -11.27 11.73 17.46
C THR A 371 -11.20 12.78 18.58
N ARG A 372 -10.07 12.90 19.29
CA ARG A 372 -9.87 13.91 20.34
C ARG A 372 -9.51 15.30 19.80
N GLY A 373 -8.96 15.37 18.58
CA GLY A 373 -8.62 16.62 17.90
C GLY A 373 -9.82 17.37 17.32
N ARG A 374 -10.98 16.70 17.19
CA ARG A 374 -12.27 17.24 16.73
C ARG A 374 -13.15 17.64 17.92
#